data_AF-A0A267H3M8-F1
#
_entry.id   AF-A0A267H3M8-F1
#
_cell.length_a   1.000
_cell.length_b   1.000
_cell.length_c   1.000
_cell.angle_alpha   90.00
_cell.angle_beta   90.00
_cell.angle_gamma   90.00
#
_symmetry.space_group_name_H-M   'P 1'
#
loop_
_entity.id
_entity.type
_entity.pdbx_description
1 polymer ?
#
loop_
_entity_poly.entity_id
_entity_poly.type
_entity_poly.pdbx_seq_one_letter_code
_entity_poly.pdbx_strand_id
1 'polypeptide(L)'
;MEIFWGNFTNWFQEDTKKRPQESEEGYENRLEKVCKKLLDVMWVSGDTRDVSHLDKTMLLSCRYNNEPCSHKNFSLVQTSRFWSCYTFHPDPGQSSSGPGGRGAELDMVLFTDGYHKVSMEDNLNENDLEYLSQSCSTRLFKCSNDVNRLLQNNELQSTGLRVFVHEAKSYPMSQTEFVDVASATSTSIKLRPVHNRLMSKPSRRCSEPPIETINYVRHFSNASLNVVTKAYSKSVSDFVVEAQQSILHSNCGCYSHLLPFSVNTSDLCYFAPPQEWITPSDAVLKRIDCHDHWFEHAQRQSQELAKEFQHRMWCQFTQQRPWQQSRRWPPFSAIQEIWENLMVPQVRHGVEFLPEDGKVHHIYRNNTGRRNSGTLARHQRREHI
;
A
#
# COMPACT_ATOMS: atom_id res chain seq x y z
N MET A 1 14.91 -31.61 -1.87
CA MET A 1 14.20 -31.00 -0.73
C MET A 1 13.06 -30.17 -1.33
N GLU A 2 11.80 -30.48 -1.03
CA GLU A 2 10.66 -29.77 -1.61
C GLU A 2 10.48 -28.41 -0.92
N ILE A 3 10.51 -27.34 -1.72
CA ILE A 3 10.26 -25.97 -1.26
C ILE A 3 8.77 -25.86 -0.92
N PHE A 4 8.45 -25.54 0.33
CA PHE A 4 7.06 -25.46 0.80
C PHE A 4 6.50 -24.06 0.61
N TRP A 5 5.52 -23.85 -0.27
CA TRP A 5 4.94 -22.51 -0.55
C TRP A 5 3.61 -22.25 0.18
N GLY A 6 3.30 -23.04 1.21
CA GLY A 6 2.03 -22.97 1.93
C GLY A 6 0.84 -23.20 0.99
N ASN A 7 -0.18 -22.32 1.07
CA ASN A 7 -1.34 -22.40 0.19
C ASN A 7 -1.02 -22.11 -1.30
N PHE A 8 0.21 -21.73 -1.65
CA PHE A 8 0.56 -21.38 -3.04
C PHE A 8 1.43 -22.43 -3.73
N THR A 9 1.50 -23.65 -3.19
CA THR A 9 2.39 -24.73 -3.69
C THR A 9 2.15 -25.12 -5.14
N ASN A 10 0.92 -24.99 -5.65
CA ASN A 10 0.61 -25.34 -7.04
C ASN A 10 0.57 -24.13 -7.97
N TRP A 11 0.98 -22.94 -7.50
CA TRP A 11 1.05 -21.74 -8.32
C TRP A 11 2.40 -21.63 -9.02
N PHE A 12 2.38 -21.25 -10.31
CA PHE A 12 3.58 -20.95 -11.11
C PHE A 12 4.66 -22.05 -11.00
N GLN A 13 4.28 -23.33 -11.05
CA GLN A 13 5.17 -24.47 -10.76
C GLN A 13 6.44 -24.52 -11.63
N GLU A 14 6.34 -24.09 -12.89
CA GLU A 14 7.49 -24.02 -13.80
C GLU A 14 8.46 -22.89 -13.40
N ASP A 15 7.93 -21.84 -12.78
CA ASP A 15 8.71 -20.68 -12.33
C ASP A 15 9.18 -20.77 -10.87
N THR A 16 8.81 -21.81 -10.13
CA THR A 16 9.34 -22.05 -8.76
C THR A 16 10.48 -23.06 -8.74
N LYS A 17 10.61 -23.90 -9.77
CA LYS A 17 11.72 -24.86 -9.91
C LYS A 17 12.96 -24.19 -10.51
N LYS A 18 14.14 -24.51 -9.97
CA LYS A 18 15.41 -24.04 -10.53
C LYS A 18 15.68 -24.74 -11.87
N ARG A 19 16.10 -23.96 -12.87
CA ARG A 19 16.40 -24.51 -14.21
C ARG A 19 17.85 -25.03 -14.25
N PRO A 20 18.17 -26.08 -15.03
CA PRO A 20 19.50 -26.72 -14.99
C PRO A 20 20.70 -25.81 -15.31
N GLN A 21 20.50 -24.72 -16.05
CA GLN A 21 21.57 -23.80 -16.49
C GLN A 21 21.43 -22.38 -15.90
N GLU A 22 20.55 -22.19 -14.93
CA GLU A 22 20.30 -20.89 -14.34
C GLU A 22 21.25 -20.64 -13.16
N SER A 23 21.81 -19.43 -13.10
CA SER A 23 22.61 -18.99 -11.96
C SER A 23 21.75 -18.89 -10.69
N GLU A 24 22.37 -18.96 -9.52
CA GLU A 24 21.63 -18.74 -8.25
C GLU A 24 20.96 -17.36 -8.23
N GLU A 25 21.67 -16.32 -8.67
CA GLU A 25 21.13 -14.96 -8.78
C GLU A 25 19.93 -14.89 -9.74
N GLY A 26 20.00 -15.57 -10.89
CA GLY A 26 18.90 -15.64 -11.85
C GLY A 26 17.67 -16.35 -11.25
N TYR A 27 17.91 -17.44 -10.52
CA TYR A 27 16.87 -18.19 -9.84
C TYR A 27 16.17 -17.36 -8.76
N GLU A 28 16.93 -16.71 -7.87
CA GLU A 28 16.38 -15.86 -6.81
C GLU A 28 15.60 -14.66 -7.38
N ASN A 29 16.14 -13.97 -8.39
CA ASN A 29 15.42 -12.88 -9.07
C ASN A 29 14.09 -13.34 -9.70
N ARG A 30 14.03 -14.58 -10.20
CA ARG A 30 12.78 -15.14 -10.73
C ARG A 30 11.80 -15.50 -9.60
N LEU A 31 12.29 -16.06 -8.49
CA LEU A 31 11.46 -16.31 -7.31
C LEU A 31 10.87 -15.02 -6.73
N GLU A 32 11.62 -13.92 -6.70
CA GLU A 32 11.12 -12.61 -6.28
C GLU A 32 9.94 -12.12 -7.15
N LYS A 33 10.00 -12.36 -8.47
CA LYS A 33 8.87 -12.05 -9.38
C LYS A 33 7.65 -12.91 -9.09
N VAL A 34 7.84 -14.22 -8.89
CA VAL A 34 6.75 -15.13 -8.50
C VAL A 34 6.14 -14.69 -7.18
N CYS A 35 6.97 -14.33 -6.20
CA CYS A 35 6.54 -13.79 -4.92
C CYS A 35 5.66 -12.55 -5.05
N LYS A 36 6.07 -11.59 -5.88
CA LYS A 36 5.26 -10.40 -6.18
C LYS A 36 3.90 -10.78 -6.75
N LYS A 37 3.85 -11.69 -7.73
CA LYS A 37 2.58 -12.18 -8.31
C LYS A 37 1.66 -12.80 -7.26
N LEU A 38 2.22 -13.57 -6.33
CA LEU A 38 1.44 -14.16 -5.23
C LEU A 38 0.89 -13.11 -4.26
N LEU A 39 1.67 -12.06 -3.96
CA LEU A 39 1.18 -10.93 -3.17
C LEU A 39 0.05 -10.19 -3.88
N ASP A 40 0.14 -10.03 -5.21
CA ASP A 40 -0.90 -9.43 -6.02
C ASP A 40 -2.19 -10.27 -6.01
N VAL A 41 -2.09 -11.60 -6.17
CA VAL A 41 -3.24 -12.52 -6.03
C VAL A 41 -3.87 -12.38 -4.65
N MET A 42 -3.05 -12.36 -3.59
CA MET A 42 -3.53 -12.20 -2.22
C MET A 42 -4.24 -10.86 -2.03
N TRP A 43 -3.65 -9.77 -2.52
CA TRP A 43 -4.21 -8.43 -2.36
C TRP A 43 -5.59 -8.33 -3.01
N VAL A 44 -5.74 -8.88 -4.22
CA VAL A 44 -6.99 -8.86 -4.97
C VAL A 44 -8.05 -9.81 -4.40
N SER A 45 -7.63 -10.99 -3.97
CA SER A 45 -8.55 -12.11 -3.70
C SER A 45 -8.89 -12.29 -2.21
N GLY A 46 -8.05 -11.77 -1.32
CA GLY A 46 -8.14 -11.98 0.12
C GLY A 46 -8.43 -10.73 0.91
N ASP A 47 -8.80 -10.93 2.18
CA ASP A 47 -8.87 -9.84 3.14
C ASP A 47 -7.48 -9.49 3.66
N THR A 48 -6.99 -8.33 3.25
CA THR A 48 -5.65 -7.82 3.60
C THR A 48 -5.65 -6.81 4.74
N ARG A 49 -6.80 -6.58 5.39
CA ARG A 49 -6.96 -5.54 6.42
C ARG A 49 -5.98 -5.69 7.58
N ASP A 50 -5.67 -6.91 8.00
CA ASP A 50 -4.81 -7.19 9.17
C ASP A 50 -3.33 -7.39 8.78
N VAL A 51 -2.99 -7.32 7.49
CA VAL A 51 -1.58 -7.42 7.06
C VAL A 51 -0.93 -6.05 6.92
N SER A 52 -1.73 -5.00 6.83
CA SER A 52 -1.26 -3.62 6.70
C SER A 52 -1.42 -2.86 8.01
N HIS A 53 -0.73 -1.72 8.16
CA HIS A 53 -0.83 -0.91 9.37
C HIS A 53 -2.26 -0.37 9.56
N LEU A 54 -2.81 -0.55 10.75
CA LEU A 54 -4.09 0.03 11.16
C LEU A 54 -3.86 1.48 11.61
N ASP A 55 -4.72 2.41 11.19
CA ASP A 55 -4.69 3.81 11.61
C ASP A 55 -4.75 3.97 13.14
N LYS A 56 -5.58 3.16 13.82
CA LYS A 56 -5.71 3.14 15.28
C LYS A 56 -4.38 2.86 15.98
N THR A 57 -3.52 2.04 15.40
CA THR A 57 -2.22 1.68 15.98
C THR A 57 -1.08 2.55 15.46
N MET A 58 -1.20 3.06 14.23
CA MET A 58 -0.19 3.90 13.59
C MET A 58 -0.25 5.33 14.15
N LEU A 59 -1.43 5.88 14.44
CA LEU A 59 -1.59 7.26 14.87
C LEU A 59 -1.52 7.38 16.40
N LEU A 60 -0.34 7.74 16.92
CA LEU A 60 -0.12 7.89 18.37
C LEU A 60 -0.63 9.23 18.90
N SER A 61 -0.47 10.29 18.11
CA SER A 61 -0.95 11.63 18.44
C SER A 61 -1.33 12.38 17.16
N CYS A 62 -2.39 13.19 17.23
CA CYS A 62 -2.89 13.98 16.11
C CYS A 62 -3.42 15.32 16.62
N ARG A 63 -2.96 16.41 16.01
CA ARG A 63 -3.52 17.74 16.19
C ARG A 63 -3.66 18.45 14.86
N TYR A 64 -4.79 19.11 14.65
CA TYR A 64 -5.02 19.99 13.51
C TYR A 64 -5.35 21.39 14.03
N ASN A 65 -4.52 22.39 13.72
CA ASN A 65 -4.64 23.75 14.24
C ASN A 65 -4.76 23.82 15.78
N ASN A 66 -3.96 23.01 16.49
CA ASN A 66 -4.01 22.81 17.95
C ASN A 66 -5.25 22.11 18.51
N GLU A 67 -6.24 21.79 17.69
CA GLU A 67 -7.39 20.97 18.10
C GLU A 67 -7.05 19.48 17.99
N PRO A 68 -7.50 18.64 18.93
CA PRO A 68 -7.26 17.21 18.86
C PRO A 68 -7.98 16.60 17.65
N CYS A 69 -7.26 15.76 16.89
CA CYS A 69 -7.83 14.89 15.87
C CYS A 69 -7.61 13.41 16.21
N SER A 70 -8.26 12.51 15.46
CA SER A 70 -8.14 11.07 15.69
C SER A 70 -8.20 10.29 14.38
N HIS A 71 -8.09 8.96 14.43
CA HIS A 71 -8.25 8.08 13.28
C HIS A 71 -9.59 8.30 12.52
N LYS A 72 -10.63 8.83 13.18
CA LYS A 72 -11.91 9.17 12.53
C LYS A 72 -11.79 10.27 11.46
N ASN A 73 -10.73 11.09 11.53
CA ASN A 73 -10.40 12.09 10.54
C ASN A 73 -9.66 11.49 9.33
N PHE A 74 -9.35 10.21 9.35
CA PHE A 74 -8.68 9.52 8.27
C PHE A 74 -9.64 8.60 7.56
N SER A 75 -9.34 8.35 6.30
CA SER A 75 -10.14 7.44 5.49
C SER A 75 -9.23 6.56 4.65
N LEU A 76 -9.51 5.26 4.68
CA LEU A 76 -8.69 4.23 4.04
C LEU A 76 -8.76 4.29 2.51
N VAL A 77 -7.62 4.20 1.87
CA VAL A 77 -7.44 3.93 0.43
C VAL A 77 -6.42 2.81 0.31
N GLN A 78 -6.82 1.66 -0.19
CA GLN A 78 -5.97 0.52 -0.42
C GLN A 78 -5.41 0.53 -1.83
N THR A 79 -4.13 0.21 -1.96
CA THR A 79 -3.45 0.10 -3.26
C THR A 79 -2.57 -1.14 -3.25
N SER A 80 -2.36 -1.76 -4.40
CA SER A 80 -1.46 -2.91 -4.53
C SER A 80 -0.01 -2.59 -4.13
N ARG A 81 0.42 -1.33 -4.27
CA ARG A 81 1.78 -0.88 -3.91
C ARG A 81 1.97 -0.63 -2.41
N PHE A 82 1.01 0.01 -1.73
CA PHE A 82 1.16 0.48 -0.33
C PHE A 82 0.21 -0.19 0.65
N TRP A 83 -0.73 -0.98 0.15
CA TRP A 83 -1.75 -1.74 0.85
C TRP A 83 -2.75 -0.89 1.62
N SER A 84 -2.35 -0.12 2.63
CA SER A 84 -3.23 0.83 3.32
C SER A 84 -2.61 2.22 3.34
N CYS A 85 -3.28 3.15 2.67
CA CYS A 85 -3.03 4.59 2.76
C CYS A 85 -4.18 5.26 3.51
N TYR A 86 -3.87 6.25 4.33
CA TYR A 86 -4.87 6.99 5.10
C TYR A 86 -4.89 8.46 4.69
N THR A 87 -6.01 8.89 4.11
CA THR A 87 -6.19 10.30 3.71
C THR A 87 -6.86 11.07 4.85
N PHE A 88 -6.17 12.10 5.35
CA PHE A 88 -6.69 13.03 6.37
C PHE A 88 -7.75 13.98 5.81
N HIS A 89 -8.81 14.20 6.59
CA HIS A 89 -9.87 15.17 6.37
C HIS A 89 -10.14 15.90 7.69
N PRO A 90 -9.99 17.23 7.75
CA PRO A 90 -10.33 17.99 8.95
C PRO A 90 -11.84 17.90 9.23
N ASP A 91 -12.24 18.10 10.49
CA ASP A 91 -13.66 18.03 10.86
C ASP A 91 -14.48 19.13 10.16
N PRO A 92 -15.76 18.87 9.83
CA PRO A 92 -16.64 19.89 9.29
C PRO A 92 -16.69 21.12 10.20
N GLY A 93 -16.32 22.29 9.67
CA GLY A 93 -16.28 23.55 10.41
C GLY A 93 -14.90 23.94 10.95
N GLN A 94 -13.91 23.05 10.91
CA GLN A 94 -12.53 23.44 11.17
C GLN A 94 -11.97 24.27 10.01
N SER A 95 -11.29 25.37 10.35
CA SER A 95 -10.71 26.30 9.39
C SER A 95 -9.52 25.68 8.66
N SER A 96 -9.44 25.90 7.34
CA SER A 96 -8.25 25.63 6.53
C SER A 96 -7.15 26.70 6.70
N SER A 97 -7.33 27.62 7.65
CA SER A 97 -6.38 28.68 8.02
C SER A 97 -6.10 28.61 9.52
N GLY A 98 -4.82 28.62 9.86
CA GLY A 98 -4.34 28.62 11.23
C GLY A 98 -4.39 29.99 11.91
N PRO A 99 -4.08 30.05 13.22
CA PRO A 99 -4.09 31.29 13.99
C PRO A 99 -3.22 32.39 13.36
N GLY A 100 -3.73 33.63 13.36
CA GLY A 100 -3.00 34.80 12.85
C GLY A 100 -2.81 34.83 11.33
N GLY A 101 -3.68 34.15 10.56
CA GLY A 101 -3.62 34.13 9.09
C GLY A 101 -2.51 33.24 8.53
N ARG A 102 -1.91 32.38 9.37
CA ARG A 102 -0.95 31.37 8.93
C ARG A 102 -1.69 30.21 8.24
N GLY A 103 -0.96 29.43 7.43
CA GLY A 103 -1.51 28.18 6.88
C GLY A 103 -1.93 27.22 8.01
N ALA A 104 -2.88 26.34 7.73
CA ALA A 104 -3.26 25.31 8.69
C ALA A 104 -2.10 24.35 8.97
N GLU A 105 -2.05 23.81 10.18
CA GLU A 105 -1.00 22.92 10.67
C GLU A 105 -1.60 21.57 11.07
N LEU A 106 -0.98 20.49 10.59
CA LEU A 106 -1.29 19.12 10.96
C LEU A 106 -0.06 18.51 11.63
N ASP A 107 -0.14 18.30 12.93
CA ASP A 107 0.90 17.68 13.74
C ASP A 107 0.51 16.23 14.03
N MET A 108 1.38 15.30 13.64
CA MET A 108 1.17 13.88 13.87
C MET A 108 2.41 13.24 14.48
N VAL A 109 2.17 12.32 15.41
CA VAL A 109 3.18 11.35 15.84
C VAL A 109 2.70 9.98 15.38
N LEU A 110 3.52 9.33 14.57
CA LEU A 110 3.19 8.08 13.93
C LEU A 110 4.13 6.97 14.41
N PHE A 111 3.57 5.81 14.68
CA PHE A 111 4.30 4.57 14.89
C PHE A 111 4.59 3.94 13.53
N THR A 112 5.86 3.70 13.24
CA THR A 112 6.29 2.93 12.08
C THR A 112 7.00 1.68 12.57
N ASP A 113 6.61 0.52 12.06
CA ASP A 113 7.34 -0.72 12.34
C ASP A 113 8.61 -0.75 11.49
N GLY A 114 9.62 -0.01 11.95
CA GLY A 114 10.95 0.02 11.36
C GLY A 114 11.89 -1.02 11.98
N TYR A 115 11.40 -1.92 12.84
CA TYR A 115 12.30 -2.77 13.63
C TYR A 115 12.80 -3.96 12.81
N HIS A 116 14.01 -3.82 12.27
CA HIS A 116 14.88 -4.93 11.94
C HIS A 116 15.82 -5.18 13.10
N LYS A 117 15.47 -6.18 13.91
CA LYS A 117 16.43 -7.08 14.52
C LYS A 117 15.70 -8.37 14.86
N VAL A 118 15.84 -9.36 13.99
CA VAL A 118 15.83 -10.74 14.46
C VAL A 118 16.99 -10.84 15.45
N SER A 119 16.66 -10.67 16.73
CA SER A 119 17.43 -11.25 17.82
C SER A 119 17.26 -12.77 17.74
N MET A 120 17.87 -13.39 16.74
CA MET A 120 18.15 -14.84 16.70
C MET A 120 19.61 -15.05 16.26
N GLU A 121 20.51 -14.13 16.60
CA GLU A 121 21.93 -14.48 16.71
C GLU A 121 22.21 -15.36 17.95
N ASP A 122 21.25 -15.46 18.88
CA ASP A 122 21.37 -16.37 20.02
C ASP A 122 20.66 -17.71 19.74
N ASN A 123 21.43 -18.64 19.15
CA ASN A 123 21.24 -20.11 19.18
C ASN A 123 20.36 -20.80 18.10
N LEU A 124 20.43 -20.40 16.83
CA LEU A 124 20.02 -21.29 15.73
C LEU A 124 21.23 -21.62 14.86
N ASN A 125 21.52 -22.92 14.70
CA ASN A 125 22.56 -23.39 13.78
C ASN A 125 22.27 -22.88 12.36
N GLU A 126 23.30 -22.55 11.58
CA GLU A 126 23.18 -22.07 10.18
C GLU A 126 22.28 -22.97 9.31
N ASN A 127 22.21 -24.27 9.61
CA ASN A 127 21.36 -25.24 8.93
C ASN A 127 19.85 -25.08 9.19
N ASP A 128 19.44 -24.49 10.33
CA ASP A 128 18.02 -24.27 10.67
C ASP A 128 17.47 -22.97 10.04
N LEU A 129 18.34 -21.99 9.78
CA LEU A 129 18.02 -20.77 9.02
C LEU A 129 17.72 -21.08 7.56
N GLU A 130 18.45 -22.02 6.97
CA GLU A 130 18.22 -22.48 5.59
C GLU A 130 16.85 -23.15 5.43
N TYR A 131 16.37 -23.85 6.47
CA TYR A 131 15.07 -24.54 6.50
C TYR A 131 13.87 -23.62 6.76
N LEU A 132 14.01 -22.62 7.63
CA LEU A 132 12.96 -21.63 7.92
C LEU A 132 12.82 -20.57 6.82
N SER A 133 13.81 -20.48 5.92
CA SER A 133 13.81 -19.59 4.76
C SER A 133 12.99 -20.09 3.57
N GLN A 134 12.42 -21.30 3.58
CA GLN A 134 12.03 -21.97 2.33
C GLN A 134 10.64 -21.63 1.79
N SER A 135 9.84 -20.80 2.47
CA SER A 135 8.61 -20.28 1.85
C SER A 135 8.74 -18.79 1.60
N CYS A 136 8.42 -18.37 0.38
CA CYS A 136 8.38 -16.97 -0.01
C CYS A 136 7.57 -16.12 0.98
N SER A 137 6.41 -16.61 1.43
CA SER A 137 5.60 -15.95 2.46
C SER A 137 6.33 -15.84 3.80
N THR A 138 7.09 -16.86 4.24
CA THR A 138 7.88 -16.78 5.48
C THR A 138 9.08 -15.84 5.35
N ARG A 139 9.76 -15.77 4.20
CA ARG A 139 10.80 -14.75 3.95
C ARG A 139 10.18 -13.34 4.02
N LEU A 140 9.02 -13.16 3.41
CA LEU A 140 8.38 -11.85 3.28
C LEU A 140 7.74 -11.34 4.58
N PHE A 141 6.95 -12.15 5.29
CA PHE A 141 6.28 -11.67 6.49
C PHE A 141 7.17 -11.62 7.73
N LYS A 142 8.35 -12.27 7.73
CA LYS A 142 9.33 -12.13 8.81
C LYS A 142 10.27 -10.94 8.62
N CYS A 143 10.40 -10.42 7.40
CA CYS A 143 11.28 -9.30 7.07
C CYS A 143 10.47 -8.20 6.36
N SER A 144 9.88 -7.27 7.13
CA SER A 144 9.03 -6.18 6.59
C SER A 144 9.70 -5.32 5.50
N ASN A 145 11.03 -5.20 5.51
CA ASN A 145 11.78 -4.50 4.46
C ASN A 145 11.74 -5.26 3.13
N ASP A 146 11.70 -6.60 3.15
CA ASP A 146 11.69 -7.41 1.94
C ASP A 146 10.35 -7.30 1.19
N VAL A 147 9.23 -7.13 1.90
CA VAL A 147 7.92 -6.87 1.26
C VAL A 147 7.91 -5.53 0.54
N ASN A 148 8.35 -4.46 1.21
CA ASN A 148 8.39 -3.13 0.61
C ASN A 148 9.32 -3.08 -0.62
N ARG A 149 10.45 -3.80 -0.56
CA ARG A 149 11.39 -3.98 -1.65
C ARG A 149 10.76 -4.74 -2.83
N LEU A 150 10.08 -5.86 -2.58
CA LEU A 150 9.35 -6.61 -3.61
C LEU A 150 8.25 -5.79 -4.30
N LEU A 151 7.46 -5.07 -3.51
CA LEU A 151 6.37 -4.25 -4.05
C LEU A 151 6.89 -3.10 -4.95
N GLN A 152 8.17 -2.71 -4.82
CA GLN A 152 8.85 -1.73 -5.68
C GLN A 152 9.90 -2.31 -6.63
N ASN A 153 9.68 -3.52 -7.16
CA ASN A 153 10.58 -4.07 -8.18
C ASN A 153 12.06 -4.12 -7.72
N ASN A 154 12.25 -4.42 -6.45
CA ASN A 154 13.55 -4.56 -5.79
C ASN A 154 14.32 -3.26 -5.49
N GLU A 155 13.69 -2.09 -5.63
CA GLU A 155 14.33 -0.82 -5.27
C GLU A 155 14.39 -0.61 -3.74
N LEU A 156 15.54 -0.16 -3.24
CA LEU A 156 15.72 0.26 -1.85
C LEU A 156 14.77 1.42 -1.50
N GLN A 157 14.14 1.34 -0.33
CA GLN A 157 13.24 2.36 0.18
C GLN A 157 13.70 2.87 1.54
N SER A 158 13.42 4.14 1.81
CA SER A 158 13.60 4.68 3.15
C SER A 158 12.67 3.96 4.12
N THR A 159 13.19 3.57 5.28
CA THR A 159 12.36 3.07 6.37
C THR A 159 11.51 4.22 6.90
N GLY A 160 10.18 4.10 6.88
CA GLY A 160 9.28 5.19 7.28
C GLY A 160 7.98 5.22 6.48
N LEU A 161 7.52 6.43 6.16
CA LEU A 161 6.22 6.69 5.53
C LEU A 161 6.39 7.53 4.27
N ARG A 162 5.56 7.29 3.26
CA ARG A 162 5.41 8.16 2.10
C ARG A 162 4.14 8.99 2.23
N VAL A 163 4.29 10.31 2.16
CA VAL A 163 3.18 11.27 2.26
C VAL A 163 2.90 11.85 0.88
N PHE A 164 1.68 11.64 0.37
CA PHE A 164 1.21 12.23 -0.88
C PHE A 164 0.41 13.50 -0.61
N VAL A 165 0.69 14.56 -1.35
CA VAL A 165 -0.03 15.84 -1.24
C VAL A 165 -0.92 16.00 -2.47
N HIS A 166 -2.23 16.08 -2.26
CA HIS A 166 -3.20 16.16 -3.35
C HIS A 166 -4.40 17.05 -2.98
N GLU A 167 -5.20 17.43 -3.98
CA GLU A 167 -6.42 18.21 -3.76
C GLU A 167 -7.53 17.33 -3.15
N ALA A 168 -8.42 17.92 -2.35
CA ALA A 168 -9.43 17.18 -1.59
C ALA A 168 -10.37 16.29 -2.45
N LYS A 169 -10.61 16.70 -3.70
CA LYS A 169 -11.47 15.97 -4.65
C LYS A 169 -10.68 15.16 -5.67
N SER A 170 -9.35 15.23 -5.72
CA SER A 170 -8.54 14.43 -6.64
C SER A 170 -8.17 13.08 -6.00
N TYR A 171 -7.97 12.06 -6.84
CA TYR A 171 -7.42 10.79 -6.36
C TYR A 171 -5.91 10.95 -6.06
N PRO A 172 -5.38 10.37 -4.96
CA PRO A 172 -3.94 10.39 -4.64
C PRO A 172 -3.17 9.43 -5.56
N MET A 173 -2.96 9.83 -6.82
CA MET A 173 -2.24 9.03 -7.80
C MET A 173 -0.79 8.80 -7.33
N SER A 174 -0.21 7.63 -7.61
CA SER A 174 1.18 7.31 -7.26
C SER A 174 2.21 8.25 -7.91
N GLN A 175 1.82 8.95 -8.98
CA GLN A 175 2.63 9.93 -9.71
C GLN A 175 2.51 11.36 -9.14
N THR A 176 1.67 11.58 -8.12
CA THR A 176 1.59 12.88 -7.44
C THR A 176 2.86 13.17 -6.66
N GLU A 177 3.10 14.45 -6.36
CA GLU A 177 4.23 14.83 -5.53
C GLU A 177 4.11 14.19 -4.15
N PHE A 178 5.21 13.57 -3.71
CA PHE A 178 5.30 12.88 -2.45
C PHE A 178 6.53 13.33 -1.66
N VAL A 179 6.49 13.07 -0.36
CA VAL A 179 7.60 13.26 0.58
C VAL A 179 7.80 11.96 1.32
N ASP A 180 9.03 11.46 1.32
CA ASP A 180 9.42 10.35 2.18
C ASP A 180 9.87 10.87 3.54
N VAL A 181 9.24 10.35 4.59
CA VAL A 181 9.49 10.67 6.00
C VAL A 181 10.13 9.45 6.65
N ALA A 182 11.41 9.58 7.00
CA ALA A 182 12.14 8.49 7.62
C ALA A 182 11.69 8.21 9.07
N SER A 183 11.71 6.95 9.46
CA SER A 183 11.57 6.52 10.85
C SER A 183 12.63 7.18 11.74
N ALA A 184 12.31 7.37 13.04
CA ALA A 184 13.19 8.04 14.00
C ALA A 184 13.59 9.48 13.60
N THR A 185 12.73 10.16 12.84
CA THR A 185 12.88 11.57 12.51
C THR A 185 11.59 12.37 12.76
N SER A 186 11.76 13.65 13.06
CA SER A 186 10.71 14.66 13.01
C SER A 186 10.93 15.43 11.72
N THR A 187 9.94 15.38 10.83
CA THR A 187 10.00 16.03 9.51
C THR A 187 8.91 17.08 9.41
N SER A 188 9.32 18.34 9.22
CA SER A 188 8.42 19.46 8.94
C SER A 188 8.25 19.60 7.44
N ILE A 189 7.02 19.49 6.94
CA ILE A 189 6.67 19.61 5.52
C ILE A 189 5.89 20.91 5.32
N LYS A 190 6.51 21.90 4.69
CA LYS A 190 5.86 23.17 4.35
C LYS A 190 5.30 23.09 2.93
N LEU A 191 4.00 23.23 2.77
CA LEU A 191 3.34 23.28 1.47
C LEU A 191 3.35 24.71 0.94
N ARG A 192 3.83 24.88 -0.30
CA ARG A 192 3.79 26.17 -1.01
C ARG A 192 2.85 26.06 -2.22
N PRO A 193 1.75 26.83 -2.25
CA PRO A 193 0.87 26.82 -3.41
C PRO A 193 1.54 27.51 -4.60
N VAL A 194 1.51 26.87 -5.75
CA VAL A 194 1.90 27.41 -7.04
C VAL A 194 0.65 27.49 -7.91
N HIS A 195 0.17 28.70 -8.13
CA HIS A 195 -1.00 28.95 -8.97
C HIS A 195 -0.57 28.99 -10.44
N ASN A 196 -1.11 28.07 -11.22
CA ASN A 196 -0.84 27.98 -12.65
C ASN A 196 -2.04 28.49 -13.43
N ARG A 197 -1.77 29.34 -14.42
CA ARG A 197 -2.77 29.82 -15.38
C ARG A 197 -2.27 29.57 -16.79
N LEU A 198 -2.89 28.61 -17.46
CA LEU A 198 -2.65 28.31 -18.86
C LEU A 198 -3.60 29.12 -19.74
N MET A 199 -3.09 29.56 -20.88
CA MET A 199 -3.91 30.14 -21.94
C MET A 199 -4.23 29.07 -22.97
N SER A 200 -5.51 28.85 -23.22
CA SER A 200 -5.96 27.95 -24.29
C SER A 200 -5.54 28.54 -25.65
N LYS A 201 -4.79 27.77 -26.43
CA LYS A 201 -4.35 28.11 -27.79
C LYS A 201 -4.84 27.03 -28.77
N PRO A 202 -4.94 27.31 -30.08
CA PRO A 202 -5.33 26.30 -31.07
C PRO A 202 -4.47 25.02 -31.02
N SER A 203 -3.18 25.16 -30.72
CA SER A 203 -2.22 24.05 -30.58
C SER A 203 -2.19 23.39 -29.20
N ARG A 204 -2.78 24.01 -28.17
CA ARG A 204 -2.85 23.48 -26.81
C ARG A 204 -4.10 24.01 -26.12
N ARG A 205 -5.15 23.20 -26.15
CA ARG A 205 -6.39 23.52 -25.44
C ARG A 205 -6.23 23.17 -23.96
N CYS A 206 -6.90 23.93 -23.11
CA CYS A 206 -7.20 23.55 -21.74
C CYS A 206 -8.70 23.70 -21.55
N SER A 207 -9.28 22.94 -20.63
CA SER A 207 -10.70 22.95 -20.33
C SER A 207 -11.03 23.98 -19.25
N GLU A 208 -12.22 24.55 -19.39
CA GLU A 208 -12.98 25.15 -18.30
C GLU A 208 -14.15 24.19 -17.97
N PRO A 209 -14.84 24.33 -16.82
CA PRO A 209 -15.82 23.34 -16.32
C PRO A 209 -16.87 22.95 -17.38
N PRO A 210 -17.43 21.71 -17.35
CA PRO A 210 -17.74 20.97 -16.12
C PRO A 210 -16.65 19.99 -15.64
N ILE A 211 -16.66 19.75 -14.33
CA ILE A 211 -15.82 18.73 -13.69
C ILE A 211 -16.38 17.36 -14.05
N GLU A 212 -15.67 16.60 -14.89
CA GLU A 212 -15.94 15.17 -15.02
C GLU A 212 -15.55 14.46 -13.72
N THR A 213 -16.34 13.46 -13.32
CA THR A 213 -16.10 12.70 -12.10
C THR A 213 -15.89 11.23 -12.40
N ILE A 214 -15.18 10.54 -11.51
CA ILE A 214 -14.94 9.11 -11.56
C ILE A 214 -15.09 8.50 -10.17
N ASN A 215 -15.68 7.31 -10.11
CA ASN A 215 -15.77 6.55 -8.87
C ASN A 215 -14.65 5.52 -8.84
N TYR A 216 -13.76 5.58 -7.86
CA TYR A 216 -12.75 4.54 -7.64
C TYR A 216 -13.05 3.74 -6.39
N VAL A 217 -12.71 2.45 -6.44
CA VAL A 217 -12.66 1.59 -5.26
C VAL A 217 -11.59 2.11 -4.32
N ARG A 218 -11.99 2.32 -3.07
CA ARG A 218 -11.12 2.75 -1.97
C ARG A 218 -10.58 1.58 -1.19
N HIS A 219 -11.39 0.59 -0.87
CA HIS A 219 -10.94 -0.57 -0.11
C HIS A 219 -11.92 -1.72 -0.29
N PHE A 220 -11.44 -2.91 0.06
CA PHE A 220 -12.23 -4.12 0.10
C PHE A 220 -12.88 -4.24 1.48
N SER A 221 -14.17 -4.52 1.51
CA SER A 221 -14.92 -4.79 2.72
C SER A 221 -15.34 -6.26 2.75
N ASN A 222 -15.29 -6.85 3.95
CA ASN A 222 -15.75 -8.20 4.27
C ASN A 222 -15.27 -9.29 3.28
N ALA A 223 -14.06 -9.85 3.50
CA ALA A 223 -13.52 -10.94 2.68
C ALA A 223 -13.45 -10.65 1.17
N SER A 224 -13.24 -9.38 0.80
CA SER A 224 -13.15 -8.94 -0.60
C SER A 224 -14.41 -9.18 -1.44
N LEU A 225 -15.56 -9.37 -0.78
CA LEU A 225 -16.86 -9.58 -1.42
C LEU A 225 -17.56 -8.28 -1.78
N ASN A 226 -17.26 -7.19 -1.07
CA ASN A 226 -17.87 -5.89 -1.27
C ASN A 226 -16.81 -4.81 -1.45
N VAL A 227 -16.96 -3.93 -2.43
CA VAL A 227 -16.07 -2.79 -2.65
C VAL A 227 -16.69 -1.51 -2.11
N VAL A 228 -15.88 -0.67 -1.45
CA VAL A 228 -16.30 0.68 -1.05
C VAL A 228 -15.73 1.67 -2.06
N THR A 229 -16.56 2.52 -2.64
CA THR A 229 -16.15 3.49 -3.67
C THR A 229 -16.24 4.94 -3.19
N LYS A 230 -15.54 5.84 -3.87
CA LYS A 230 -15.66 7.29 -3.69
C LYS A 230 -15.53 8.00 -5.04
N ALA A 231 -16.31 9.08 -5.18
CA ALA A 231 -16.23 9.98 -6.32
C ALA A 231 -15.04 10.94 -6.21
N TYR A 232 -14.33 11.11 -7.31
CA TYR A 232 -13.20 12.02 -7.49
C TYR A 232 -13.41 12.89 -8.74
N SER A 233 -12.84 14.09 -8.74
CA SER A 233 -12.73 14.93 -9.93
C SER A 233 -11.64 14.37 -10.84
N LYS A 234 -11.95 14.20 -12.12
CA LYS A 234 -10.97 13.72 -13.10
C LYS A 234 -9.90 14.77 -13.39
N SER A 235 -8.66 14.31 -13.34
CA SER A 235 -7.46 14.93 -13.86
C SER A 235 -7.02 14.24 -15.15
N VAL A 236 -5.99 14.77 -15.82
CA VAL A 236 -5.39 14.12 -17.00
C VAL A 236 -4.93 12.70 -16.68
N SER A 237 -4.38 12.47 -15.48
CA SER A 237 -3.92 11.14 -15.06
C SER A 237 -5.05 10.12 -14.96
N ASP A 238 -6.26 10.54 -14.60
CA ASP A 238 -7.42 9.65 -14.50
C ASP A 238 -7.89 9.19 -15.89
N PHE A 239 -7.86 10.08 -16.90
CA PHE A 239 -8.15 9.70 -18.29
C PHE A 239 -7.11 8.71 -18.84
N VAL A 240 -5.82 8.90 -18.51
CA VAL A 240 -4.77 7.94 -18.88
C VAL A 240 -5.03 6.58 -18.24
N VAL A 241 -5.39 6.55 -16.95
CA VAL A 241 -5.74 5.30 -16.24
C VAL A 241 -6.92 4.61 -16.91
N GLU A 242 -8.00 5.32 -17.24
CA GLU A 242 -9.16 4.71 -17.91
C GLU A 242 -8.79 4.12 -19.27
N ALA A 243 -7.97 4.82 -20.06
CA ALA A 243 -7.47 4.31 -21.33
C ALA A 243 -6.62 3.05 -21.14
N GLN A 244 -5.73 3.03 -20.14
CA GLN A 244 -4.93 1.84 -19.80
C GLN A 244 -5.82 0.67 -19.36
N GLN A 245 -6.79 0.91 -18.48
CA GLN A 245 -7.75 -0.10 -18.06
C GLN A 245 -8.56 -0.64 -19.26
N SER A 246 -8.93 0.22 -20.21
CA SER A 246 -9.63 -0.17 -21.44
C SER A 246 -8.78 -1.06 -22.36
N ILE A 247 -7.48 -0.78 -22.49
CA ILE A 247 -6.55 -1.65 -23.23
C ILE A 247 -6.53 -3.05 -22.62
N LEU A 248 -6.44 -3.14 -21.30
CA LEU A 248 -6.42 -4.45 -20.62
C LEU A 248 -7.76 -5.16 -20.73
N HIS A 249 -8.87 -4.46 -20.51
CA HIS A 249 -10.19 -5.05 -20.58
C HIS A 249 -10.50 -5.57 -22.00
N SER A 250 -10.14 -4.82 -23.04
CA SER A 250 -10.38 -5.24 -24.43
C SER A 250 -9.57 -6.46 -24.87
N ASN A 251 -8.37 -6.66 -24.31
CA ASN A 251 -7.49 -7.77 -24.69
C ASN A 251 -7.59 -8.98 -23.74
N CYS A 252 -7.85 -8.75 -22.46
CA CYS A 252 -7.83 -9.78 -21.42
C CYS A 252 -9.20 -10.04 -20.75
N GLY A 253 -10.21 -9.20 -21.00
CA GLY A 253 -11.54 -9.33 -20.38
C GLY A 253 -11.56 -9.03 -18.88
N CYS A 254 -10.54 -8.35 -18.35
CA CYS A 254 -10.38 -8.03 -16.94
C CYS A 254 -9.62 -6.70 -16.75
N TYR A 255 -9.66 -6.18 -15.53
CA TYR A 255 -9.03 -4.91 -15.15
C TYR A 255 -7.75 -5.13 -14.33
N SER A 256 -6.80 -4.20 -14.39
CA SER A 256 -5.59 -4.25 -13.56
C SER A 256 -5.85 -3.71 -12.16
N HIS A 257 -5.33 -4.43 -11.17
CA HIS A 257 -5.26 -4.02 -9.78
C HIS A 257 -4.07 -3.08 -9.49
N LEU A 258 -3.18 -2.87 -10.46
CA LEU A 258 -2.03 -1.97 -10.36
C LEU A 258 -2.39 -0.51 -10.68
N LEU A 259 -3.58 -0.28 -11.20
CA LEU A 259 -4.15 1.04 -11.47
C LEU A 259 -5.43 1.23 -10.64
N PRO A 260 -5.87 2.48 -10.37
CA PRO A 260 -7.20 2.71 -9.84
C PRO A 260 -8.29 2.08 -10.73
N PHE A 261 -9.32 1.53 -10.12
CA PHE A 261 -10.42 0.85 -10.82
C PHE A 261 -11.76 1.11 -10.15
N SER A 262 -12.83 0.81 -10.88
CA SER A 262 -14.23 1.09 -10.50
C SER A 262 -15.11 -0.17 -10.45
N VAL A 263 -14.49 -1.34 -10.56
CA VAL A 263 -15.15 -2.65 -10.71
C VAL A 263 -15.03 -3.50 -9.45
N ASN A 264 -15.74 -4.62 -9.39
CA ASN A 264 -15.61 -5.58 -8.30
C ASN A 264 -14.29 -6.34 -8.39
N THR A 265 -13.88 -6.96 -7.28
CA THR A 265 -12.66 -7.78 -7.22
C THR A 265 -12.67 -8.94 -8.22
N SER A 266 -13.84 -9.54 -8.47
CA SER A 266 -14.01 -10.63 -9.44
C SER A 266 -13.58 -10.26 -10.87
N ASP A 267 -13.65 -8.98 -11.21
CA ASP A 267 -13.36 -8.46 -12.55
C ASP A 267 -11.87 -8.10 -12.74
N LEU A 268 -11.07 -8.24 -11.67
CA LEU A 268 -9.63 -8.01 -11.71
C LEU A 268 -8.89 -9.24 -12.25
N CYS A 269 -7.81 -9.00 -13.01
CA CYS A 269 -7.09 -10.08 -13.68
C CYS A 269 -6.44 -11.07 -12.72
N TYR A 270 -6.00 -10.59 -11.55
CA TYR A 270 -5.34 -11.38 -10.52
C TYR A 270 -6.31 -12.01 -9.50
N PHE A 271 -7.62 -11.88 -9.71
CA PHE A 271 -8.61 -12.46 -8.81
C PHE A 271 -8.69 -13.98 -8.95
N ALA A 272 -8.56 -14.67 -7.82
CA ALA A 272 -8.75 -16.11 -7.71
C ALA A 272 -9.81 -16.40 -6.65
N PRO A 273 -10.87 -17.14 -6.99
CA PRO A 273 -11.89 -17.48 -6.02
C PRO A 273 -11.35 -18.48 -4.97
N PRO A 274 -11.96 -18.57 -3.76
CA PRO A 274 -11.43 -19.36 -2.66
C PRO A 274 -11.10 -20.81 -2.97
N GLN A 275 -11.88 -21.46 -3.84
CA GLN A 275 -11.65 -22.84 -4.26
C GLN A 275 -10.36 -23.03 -5.10
N GLU A 276 -9.82 -21.96 -5.68
CA GLU A 276 -8.62 -21.97 -6.52
C GLU A 276 -7.37 -21.45 -5.77
N TRP A 277 -7.48 -21.11 -4.48
CA TRP A 277 -6.34 -20.57 -3.73
C TRP A 277 -5.19 -21.56 -3.58
N ILE A 278 -5.47 -22.87 -3.50
CA ILE A 278 -4.43 -23.92 -3.41
C ILE A 278 -3.85 -24.25 -4.78
N THR A 279 -4.75 -24.47 -5.74
CA THR A 279 -4.42 -24.86 -7.12
C THR A 279 -5.17 -23.94 -8.06
N PRO A 280 -4.47 -23.07 -8.81
CA PRO A 280 -5.12 -22.18 -9.75
C PRO A 280 -5.65 -22.96 -10.96
N SER A 281 -6.75 -22.51 -11.54
CA SER A 281 -7.17 -23.00 -12.86
C SER A 281 -6.29 -22.44 -13.98
N ASP A 282 -6.24 -23.14 -15.11
CA ASP A 282 -5.62 -22.65 -16.34
C ASP A 282 -6.20 -21.30 -16.79
N ALA A 283 -7.48 -21.05 -16.49
CA ALA A 283 -8.14 -19.79 -16.81
C ALA A 283 -7.58 -18.62 -15.98
N VAL A 284 -7.33 -18.84 -14.67
CA VAL A 284 -6.68 -17.84 -13.81
C VAL A 284 -5.27 -17.55 -14.30
N LEU A 285 -4.47 -18.58 -14.58
CA LEU A 285 -3.09 -18.40 -15.04
C LEU A 285 -3.03 -17.65 -16.38
N LYS A 286 -3.85 -18.04 -17.37
CA LYS A 286 -3.93 -17.34 -18.67
C LYS A 286 -4.31 -15.87 -18.53
N ARG A 287 -5.22 -15.55 -17.60
CA ARG A 287 -5.64 -14.17 -17.35
C ARG A 287 -4.53 -13.33 -16.72
N ILE A 288 -3.77 -13.91 -15.78
CA ILE A 288 -2.58 -13.29 -15.19
C ILE A 288 -1.51 -13.05 -16.25
N ASP A 289 -1.22 -14.04 -17.10
CA ASP A 289 -0.23 -13.91 -18.17
C ASP A 289 -0.64 -12.85 -19.21
N CYS A 290 -1.93 -12.80 -19.57
CA CYS A 290 -2.47 -11.76 -20.43
C CYS A 290 -2.29 -10.37 -19.80
N HIS A 291 -2.62 -10.24 -18.52
CA HIS A 291 -2.43 -9.00 -17.78
C HIS A 291 -0.98 -8.53 -17.84
N ASP A 292 -0.02 -9.39 -17.51
CA ASP A 292 1.39 -9.00 -17.43
C ASP A 292 1.92 -8.47 -18.77
N HIS A 293 1.50 -9.12 -19.87
CA HIS A 293 1.85 -8.69 -21.21
C HIS A 293 1.23 -7.32 -21.58
N TRP A 294 -0.09 -7.18 -21.40
CA TRP A 294 -0.81 -5.98 -21.82
C TRP A 294 -0.66 -4.80 -20.88
N PHE A 295 -0.38 -5.05 -19.61
CA PHE A 295 -0.06 -3.99 -18.65
C PHE A 295 1.24 -3.28 -19.01
N GLU A 296 2.29 -4.03 -19.37
CA GLU A 296 3.54 -3.43 -19.84
C GLU A 296 3.31 -2.59 -21.11
N HIS A 297 2.51 -3.09 -22.06
CA HIS A 297 2.13 -2.33 -23.25
C HIS A 297 1.38 -1.04 -22.90
N ALA A 298 0.36 -1.12 -22.03
CA ALA A 298 -0.41 0.03 -21.57
C ALA A 298 0.47 1.06 -20.84
N GLN A 299 1.44 0.60 -20.04
CA GLN A 299 2.41 1.48 -19.38
C GLN A 299 3.29 2.24 -20.38
N ARG A 300 3.79 1.58 -21.43
CA ARG A 300 4.60 2.23 -22.48
C ARG A 300 3.84 3.35 -23.20
N GLN A 301 2.51 3.24 -23.31
CA GLN A 301 1.66 4.26 -23.94
C GLN A 301 1.31 5.45 -23.02
N SER A 302 1.67 5.42 -21.73
CA SER A 302 1.27 6.45 -20.74
C SER A 302 1.58 7.88 -21.19
N GLN A 303 2.77 8.10 -21.77
CA GLN A 303 3.20 9.45 -22.18
C GLN A 303 2.43 9.96 -23.40
N GLU A 304 2.09 9.09 -24.35
CA GLU A 304 1.33 9.44 -25.54
C GLU A 304 -0.13 9.73 -25.17
N LEU A 305 -0.73 8.88 -24.34
CA LEU A 305 -2.06 9.10 -23.77
C LEU A 305 -2.12 10.41 -22.98
N ALA A 306 -1.10 10.73 -22.17
CA ALA A 306 -1.07 11.99 -21.43
C ALA A 306 -1.02 13.22 -22.35
N LYS A 307 -0.33 13.13 -23.49
CA LYS A 307 -0.32 14.19 -24.52
C LYS A 307 -1.69 14.29 -25.20
N GLU A 308 -2.30 13.16 -25.54
CA GLU A 308 -3.63 13.11 -26.13
C GLU A 308 -4.65 13.79 -25.21
N PHE A 309 -4.67 13.45 -23.92
CA PHE A 309 -5.57 14.02 -22.92
C PHE A 309 -5.15 15.39 -22.38
N GLN A 310 -4.07 15.99 -22.89
CA GLN A 310 -3.60 17.29 -22.43
C GLN A 310 -4.68 18.38 -22.60
N HIS A 311 -5.56 18.24 -23.60
CA HIS A 311 -6.68 19.14 -23.84
C HIS A 311 -7.74 19.14 -22.72
N ARG A 312 -7.76 18.12 -21.87
CA ARG A 312 -8.64 17.97 -20.69
C ARG A 312 -8.05 18.61 -19.42
N MET A 313 -6.82 19.14 -19.52
CA MET A 313 -6.18 19.83 -18.41
C MET A 313 -6.87 21.16 -18.14
N TRP A 314 -7.03 21.49 -16.86
CA TRP A 314 -7.64 22.73 -16.43
C TRP A 314 -6.79 23.94 -16.82
N CYS A 315 -7.44 25.00 -17.28
CA CYS A 315 -6.73 26.26 -17.56
C CYS A 315 -6.21 26.93 -16.28
N GLN A 316 -6.83 26.68 -15.13
CA GLN A 316 -6.40 27.18 -13.83
C GLN A 316 -6.33 26.02 -12.84
N PHE A 317 -5.18 25.84 -12.22
CA PHE A 317 -4.99 24.80 -11.20
C PHE A 317 -3.92 25.22 -10.20
N THR A 318 -3.98 24.67 -8.99
CA THR A 318 -3.00 24.94 -7.94
C THR A 318 -2.19 23.68 -7.66
N GLN A 319 -0.87 23.80 -7.76
CA GLN A 319 0.03 22.72 -7.36
C GLN A 319 0.58 23.02 -5.97
N GLN A 320 0.57 22.04 -5.07
CA GLN A 320 1.21 22.16 -3.76
C GLN A 320 2.63 21.64 -3.87
N ARG A 321 3.64 22.52 -3.78
CA ARG A 321 5.05 22.14 -3.77
C ARG A 321 5.50 21.90 -2.33
N PRO A 322 5.82 20.65 -1.92
CA PRO A 322 6.31 20.38 -0.58
C PRO A 322 7.77 20.82 -0.45
N TRP A 323 8.10 21.43 0.69
CA TRP A 323 9.47 21.68 1.12
C TRP A 323 9.67 21.03 2.48
N GLN A 324 10.61 20.10 2.60
CA GLN A 324 10.83 19.32 3.82
C GLN A 324 12.11 19.73 4.56
N GLN A 325 12.06 19.65 5.89
CA GLN A 325 13.22 19.70 6.75
C GLN A 325 13.08 18.63 7.84
N SER A 326 14.10 17.78 7.98
CA SER A 326 14.08 16.66 8.91
C SER A 326 15.17 16.80 9.96
N ARG A 327 14.87 16.34 11.18
CA ARG A 327 15.81 16.23 12.31
C ARG A 327 15.58 14.91 13.04
N ARG A 328 16.60 14.41 13.72
CA ARG A 328 16.46 13.19 14.56
C ARG A 328 15.43 13.43 15.66
N TRP A 329 14.53 12.47 15.84
CA TRP A 329 13.51 12.49 16.87
C TRP A 329 13.03 11.06 17.15
N PRO A 330 12.84 10.66 18.41
CA PRO A 330 12.98 11.48 19.60
C PRO A 330 14.44 11.68 20.06
N PRO A 331 14.71 12.74 20.86
CA PRO A 331 15.97 12.80 21.60
C PRO A 331 16.03 11.65 22.61
N PHE A 332 17.22 11.10 22.85
CA PHE A 332 17.40 9.93 23.71
C PHE A 332 16.80 10.12 25.11
N SER A 333 16.89 11.33 25.66
CA SER A 333 16.33 11.69 26.97
C SER A 333 14.81 11.62 27.06
N ALA A 334 14.09 11.66 25.92
CA ALA A 334 12.63 11.66 25.87
C ALA A 334 12.03 10.29 25.49
N ILE A 335 12.86 9.28 25.25
CA ILE A 335 12.39 7.96 24.79
C ILE A 335 11.43 7.33 25.81
N GLN A 336 11.79 7.34 27.10
CA GLN A 336 10.96 6.74 28.15
C GLN A 336 9.62 7.46 28.27
N GLU A 337 9.62 8.80 28.29
CA GLU A 337 8.41 9.60 28.36
C GLU A 337 7.49 9.36 27.16
N ILE A 338 8.06 9.29 25.95
CA ILE A 338 7.30 8.99 24.73
C ILE A 338 6.71 7.59 24.78
N TRP A 339 7.47 6.61 25.26
CA TRP A 339 6.97 5.25 25.43
C TRP A 339 5.77 5.21 26.40
N GLU A 340 5.91 5.81 27.58
CA GLU A 340 4.88 5.82 28.62
C GLU A 340 3.63 6.62 28.20
N ASN A 341 3.80 7.77 27.54
CA ASN A 341 2.69 8.68 27.25
C ASN A 341 2.02 8.42 25.89
N LEU A 342 2.75 7.91 24.90
CA LEU A 342 2.22 7.74 23.55
C LEU A 342 2.05 6.27 23.15
N MET A 343 2.95 5.38 23.54
CA MET A 343 2.89 3.97 23.13
C MET A 343 2.06 3.10 24.07
N VAL A 344 2.36 3.10 25.38
CA VAL A 344 1.70 2.24 26.38
C VAL A 344 0.17 2.35 26.35
N PRO A 345 -0.44 3.56 26.24
CA PRO A 345 -1.90 3.67 26.17
C PRO A 345 -2.52 2.97 24.96
N GLN A 346 -1.77 2.84 23.86
CA GLN A 346 -2.26 2.27 22.59
C GLN A 346 -2.12 0.74 22.52
N VAL A 347 -1.28 0.14 23.37
CA VAL A 347 -0.97 -1.31 23.31
C VAL A 347 -1.33 -2.07 24.59
N ARG A 348 -2.07 -1.41 25.50
CA ARG A 348 -2.27 -1.89 26.87
C ARG A 348 -3.03 -3.21 26.95
N HIS A 349 -3.93 -3.49 26.00
CA HIS A 349 -4.81 -4.66 26.07
C HIS A 349 -4.45 -5.77 25.06
N GLY A 350 -3.52 -5.52 24.15
CA GLY A 350 -3.04 -6.46 23.13
C GLY A 350 -4.09 -6.84 22.08
N VAL A 351 -5.25 -6.18 22.06
CA VAL A 351 -6.34 -6.38 21.08
C VAL A 351 -6.40 -5.25 20.06
N GLU A 352 -5.64 -4.18 20.28
CA GLU A 352 -5.62 -2.97 19.46
C GLU A 352 -5.00 -3.20 18.08
N PHE A 353 -4.20 -4.26 17.94
CA PHE A 353 -3.63 -4.73 16.66
C PHE A 353 -4.57 -5.67 15.89
N LEU A 354 -5.75 -5.99 16.43
CA LEU A 354 -6.76 -6.75 15.72
C LEU A 354 -7.70 -5.81 14.96
N PRO A 355 -8.19 -6.22 13.76
CA PRO A 355 -9.25 -5.51 13.08
C PRO A 355 -10.51 -5.39 13.94
N GLU A 356 -11.43 -4.50 13.56
CA GLU A 356 -12.64 -4.19 14.35
C GLU A 356 -13.53 -5.39 14.68
N ASP A 357 -13.48 -6.45 13.87
CA ASP A 357 -14.24 -7.68 14.08
C ASP A 357 -13.51 -8.71 14.97
N GLY A 358 -12.31 -8.39 15.46
CA GLY A 358 -11.50 -9.22 16.36
C GLY A 358 -11.01 -10.53 15.75
N LYS A 359 -11.10 -10.69 14.43
CA LYS A 359 -10.74 -11.93 13.70
C LYS A 359 -9.46 -11.74 12.91
N VAL A 360 -8.79 -12.87 12.65
CA VAL A 360 -7.66 -12.95 11.72
C VAL A 360 -8.19 -13.46 10.39
N HIS A 361 -7.99 -12.71 9.30
CA HIS A 361 -8.66 -12.94 8.02
C HIS A 361 -7.77 -13.48 6.91
N HIS A 362 -6.48 -13.71 7.18
CA HIS A 362 -5.52 -14.00 6.11
C HIS A 362 -5.65 -15.40 5.51
N ILE A 363 -5.44 -15.45 4.18
CA ILE A 363 -5.39 -16.65 3.33
C ILE A 363 -4.36 -17.69 3.84
N TYR A 364 -3.40 -17.31 4.69
CA TYR A 364 -2.30 -18.19 5.12
C TYR A 364 -2.65 -19.24 6.21
N ARG A 365 -3.84 -19.21 6.83
CA ARG A 365 -4.07 -19.98 8.06
C ARG A 365 -4.46 -21.45 7.92
N ASN A 366 -4.53 -22.02 6.71
CA ASN A 366 -4.74 -23.48 6.62
C ASN A 366 -3.52 -24.33 7.04
N ASN A 367 -2.38 -23.71 7.36
CA ASN A 367 -1.21 -24.39 7.91
C ASN A 367 -1.19 -24.59 9.43
N THR A 368 -2.26 -24.21 10.16
CA THR A 368 -2.32 -24.44 11.63
C THR A 368 -3.35 -25.46 12.07
N GLY A 369 -3.67 -26.43 11.21
CA GLY A 369 -4.47 -27.60 11.58
C GLY A 369 -3.83 -28.52 12.64
N ARG A 370 -2.65 -28.23 13.19
CA ARG A 370 -2.00 -29.13 14.17
C ARG A 370 -1.24 -28.52 15.34
N ARG A 371 -1.22 -27.21 15.57
CA ARG A 371 -0.68 -26.65 16.83
C ARG A 371 -1.50 -25.47 17.32
N ASN A 372 -2.29 -25.75 18.35
CA ASN A 372 -2.88 -24.87 19.35
C ASN A 372 -3.00 -23.38 18.99
N SER A 373 -4.24 -22.97 18.81
CA SER A 373 -4.83 -21.64 18.77
C SER A 373 -4.62 -20.80 20.06
N GLY A 374 -3.44 -20.87 20.69
CA GLY A 374 -3.11 -20.13 21.91
C GLY A 374 -1.69 -19.60 22.00
N THR A 375 -0.88 -19.67 20.92
CA THR A 375 0.58 -19.49 21.04
C THR A 375 1.12 -18.16 20.49
N LEU A 376 0.46 -17.50 19.52
CA LEU A 376 0.88 -16.15 19.12
C LEU A 376 0.59 -15.08 20.20
N ALA A 377 -0.50 -15.24 20.95
CA ALA A 377 -0.82 -14.38 22.11
C ALA A 377 0.04 -14.69 23.36
N ARG A 378 0.84 -15.77 23.34
CA ARG A 378 1.71 -16.16 24.48
C ARG A 378 3.16 -15.74 24.30
N HIS A 379 3.64 -15.47 23.08
CA HIS A 379 5.02 -15.04 22.88
C HIS A 379 5.28 -13.60 23.37
N GLN A 380 4.27 -12.72 23.35
CA GLN A 380 4.36 -11.40 24.01
C GLN A 380 4.22 -11.45 25.54
N ARG A 381 3.83 -12.60 26.12
CA ARG A 381 3.56 -12.73 27.55
C ARG A 381 4.72 -13.34 28.36
N ARG A 382 5.85 -13.66 27.72
CA ARG A 382 6.99 -14.34 28.37
C ARG A 382 8.30 -13.54 28.42
N GLU A 383 8.36 -12.35 27.83
CA GLU A 383 9.56 -11.48 27.91
C GLU A 383 9.42 -10.33 28.93
N HIS A 384 8.41 -10.39 29.79
CA HIS A 384 8.25 -9.46 30.91
C HIS A 384 8.05 -10.23 32.22
N ILE A 385 9.17 -10.72 32.76
CA ILE A 385 9.45 -10.76 34.20
C ILE A 385 10.83 -10.15 34.37
#